data_AF-A0A0V1FG69-F1
#
_entry.id   AF-A0A0V1FG69-F1
#
_cell.length_a   1.000
_cell.length_b   1.000
_cell.length_c   1.000
_cell.angle_alpha   90.00
_cell.angle_beta   90.00
_cell.angle_gamma   90.00
#
_symmetry.space_group_name_H-M   'P 1'
#
loop_
_entity.id
_entity.type
_entity.pdbx_description
1 polymer ?
#
loop_
_entity_poly.entity_id
_entity_poly.type
_entity_poly.pdbx_seq_one_letter_code
_entity_poly.pdbx_strand_id
1 'polypeptide(L)'
;MSPNLCLAKLVVLDRIPFCVLAKSTEIQKRMKIARGLKIPATEKRMKQMAMSFDEEIMPEIKKRLKEEKDSGRKFSLSLDEWTSCGSKRYLCLNVHTANKVYAVGMIRINGSVMVSDIIQIILEKFELFELDMKSDDHDMIC
;
A
#
# COMPACT_ATOMS: atom_id res chain seq x y z
N MET A 1 -16.25 -8.59 10.21
CA MET A 1 -15.15 -7.73 9.72
C MET A 1 -13.97 -7.92 10.67
N SER A 2 -12.78 -8.28 10.18
CA SER A 2 -11.61 -8.49 11.05
C SER A 2 -11.18 -7.17 11.71
N PRO A 3 -10.58 -7.20 12.92
CA PRO A 3 -10.02 -6.00 13.57
C PRO A 3 -9.01 -5.27 12.70
N ASN A 4 -8.18 -6.01 11.96
CA ASN A 4 -7.16 -5.50 11.05
C ASN A 4 -7.80 -4.69 9.91
N LEU A 5 -8.80 -5.27 9.23
CA LEU A 5 -9.55 -4.61 8.15
C LEU A 5 -10.30 -3.37 8.64
N CYS A 6 -10.91 -3.43 9.82
CA CYS A 6 -11.61 -2.28 10.41
C CYS A 6 -10.64 -1.14 10.71
N LEU A 7 -9.51 -1.44 11.33
CA LEU A 7 -8.48 -0.44 11.63
C LEU A 7 -7.91 0.17 10.34
N ALA A 8 -7.60 -0.66 9.34
CA ALA A 8 -7.08 -0.20 8.06
C ALA A 8 -8.07 0.75 7.38
N LYS A 9 -9.37 0.43 7.35
CA LYS A 9 -10.41 1.32 6.78
C LYS A 9 -10.51 2.66 7.50
N LEU A 10 -10.50 2.67 8.83
CA LEU A 10 -10.56 3.92 9.61
C LEU A 10 -9.36 4.84 9.33
N VAL A 11 -8.18 4.25 9.16
CA VAL A 11 -6.95 5.03 8.93
C VAL A 11 -6.86 5.50 7.48
N VAL A 12 -7.21 4.63 6.52
CA VAL A 12 -7.03 4.91 5.09
C VAL A 12 -8.22 5.66 4.49
N LEU A 13 -9.44 5.17 4.72
CA LEU A 13 -10.66 5.76 4.13
C LEU A 13 -11.14 6.96 4.95
N ASP A 14 -11.24 6.80 6.26
CA ASP A 14 -11.74 7.86 7.15
C ASP A 14 -10.65 8.84 7.60
N ARG A 15 -9.40 8.60 7.19
CA ARG A 15 -8.23 9.46 7.45
C ARG A 15 -8.00 9.74 8.93
N ILE A 16 -8.39 8.82 9.81
CA ILE A 16 -8.25 9.00 11.26
C ILE A 16 -6.82 8.62 11.67
N PRO A 17 -6.02 9.55 12.22
CA PRO A 17 -4.66 9.25 12.64
C PRO A 17 -4.63 8.22 13.79
N PHE A 18 -3.62 7.36 13.80
CA PHE A 18 -3.41 6.40 14.90
C PHE A 18 -3.37 7.07 16.28
N CYS A 19 -2.79 8.27 16.38
CA CYS A 19 -2.72 9.02 17.64
C CYS A 19 -4.11 9.41 18.17
N VAL A 20 -5.05 9.73 17.28
CA VAL A 20 -6.45 10.04 17.64
C VAL A 20 -7.15 8.77 18.12
N LEU A 21 -6.99 7.66 17.40
CA LEU A 21 -7.55 6.36 17.79
C LEU A 21 -6.98 5.87 19.13
N ALA A 22 -5.70 6.12 19.40
CA ALA A 22 -5.03 5.70 20.63
C ALA A 22 -5.46 6.55 21.85
N LYS A 23 -5.59 7.87 21.68
CA LYS A 23 -5.87 8.82 22.77
C LYS A 23 -7.36 8.95 23.11
N SER A 24 -8.25 8.71 22.14
CA SER A 24 -9.69 8.89 22.35
C SER A 24 -10.30 7.71 23.12
N THR A 25 -10.62 7.93 24.40
CA THR A 25 -11.29 6.94 25.26
C THR A 25 -12.70 6.56 24.77
N GLU A 26 -13.43 7.49 24.15
CA GLU A 26 -14.77 7.25 23.62
C GLU A 26 -14.74 6.33 22.39
N ILE A 27 -13.89 6.62 21.41
CA ILE A 27 -13.63 5.72 20.26
C ILE A 27 -13.20 4.32 20.74
N GLN A 28 -12.27 4.24 21.70
CA GLN A 28 -11.83 2.96 22.26
C GLN A 28 -12.97 2.18 22.93
N LYS A 29 -13.84 2.85 23.69
CA LYS A 29 -15.04 2.24 24.29
C LYS A 29 -16.00 1.75 23.22
N ARG A 30 -16.35 2.60 22.23
CA ARG A 30 -17.28 2.24 21.16
C ARG A 30 -16.76 1.08 20.30
N MET A 31 -15.47 1.04 19.99
CA MET A 31 -14.84 -0.06 19.24
C MET A 31 -14.91 -1.39 20.00
N LYS A 32 -14.69 -1.36 21.33
CA LYS A 32 -14.80 -2.54 22.19
C LYS A 32 -16.24 -3.01 22.37
N ILE A 33 -17.16 -2.08 22.64
CA ILE A 33 -18.55 -2.37 23.03
C ILE A 33 -19.40 -2.75 21.81
N ALA A 34 -19.27 -2.04 20.69
CA ALA A 34 -20.18 -2.21 19.55
C ALA A 34 -19.78 -3.36 18.60
N ARG A 35 -18.53 -3.83 18.64
CA ARG A 35 -18.00 -4.79 17.64
C ARG A 35 -17.13 -5.92 18.20
N GLY A 36 -16.88 -5.97 19.51
CA GLY A 36 -15.99 -6.97 20.12
C GLY A 36 -14.53 -6.87 19.67
N LEU A 37 -14.15 -5.75 19.04
CA LEU A 37 -12.83 -5.57 18.44
C LEU A 37 -11.82 -5.12 19.49
N LYS A 38 -10.78 -5.93 19.74
CA LYS A 38 -9.66 -5.57 20.61
C LYS A 38 -8.63 -4.74 19.85
N ILE A 39 -8.98 -3.51 19.49
CA ILE A 39 -7.99 -2.57 18.93
C ILE A 39 -7.03 -2.16 20.07
N PRO A 40 -5.71 -2.23 19.87
CA PRO A 40 -4.73 -1.92 20.90
C PRO A 40 -4.73 -0.41 21.21
N ALA A 41 -4.38 -0.04 22.44
CA ALA A 41 -4.35 1.36 22.87
C ALA A 41 -3.07 2.10 22.45
N THR A 42 -2.12 1.42 21.80
CA THR A 42 -0.84 2.01 21.42
C THR A 42 -0.71 2.14 19.91
N GLU A 43 -0.24 3.31 19.45
CA GLU A 43 -0.03 3.60 18.03
C GLU A 43 0.89 2.57 17.36
N LYS A 44 1.96 2.16 18.04
CA LYS A 44 2.91 1.15 17.53
C LYS A 44 2.21 -0.15 17.17
N ARG A 45 1.32 -0.64 18.03
CA ARG A 45 0.63 -1.91 17.82
C ARG A 45 -0.49 -1.78 16.80
N MET A 46 -1.16 -0.62 16.73
CA MET A 46 -2.09 -0.32 15.64
C MET A 46 -1.38 -0.31 14.28
N LYS A 47 -0.22 0.34 14.17
CA LYS A 47 0.61 0.31 12.96
C LYS A 47 0.96 -1.12 12.55
N GLN A 48 1.40 -1.95 13.48
CA GLN A 48 1.69 -3.36 13.22
C GLN A 48 0.48 -4.13 12.69
N MET A 49 -0.70 -3.94 13.27
CA MET A 49 -1.94 -4.59 12.77
C MET A 49 -2.36 -4.08 11.39
N ALA A 50 -2.17 -2.79 11.11
CA ALA A 50 -2.45 -2.25 9.78
C ALA A 50 -1.45 -2.79 8.75
N MET A 51 -0.18 -2.98 9.13
CA MET A 51 0.84 -3.58 8.27
C MET A 51 0.60 -5.08 8.05
N SER A 52 0.16 -5.85 9.06
CA SER A 52 -0.18 -7.26 8.87
C SER A 52 -1.39 -7.46 7.94
N PHE A 53 -2.26 -6.45 7.82
CA PHE A 53 -3.35 -6.49 6.85
C PHE A 53 -2.85 -6.43 5.40
N ASP A 54 -1.70 -5.80 5.16
CA ASP A 54 -1.06 -5.77 3.84
C ASP A 54 -0.68 -7.19 3.40
N GLU A 55 -0.17 -8.01 4.33
CA GLU A 55 0.14 -9.43 4.10
C GLU A 55 -1.12 -10.25 3.75
N GLU A 56 -2.29 -9.89 4.30
CA GLU A 56 -3.57 -10.52 3.99
C GLU A 56 -4.08 -10.14 2.58
N ILE A 57 -3.89 -8.89 2.14
CA ILE A 57 -4.37 -8.40 0.83
C ILE A 57 -3.43 -8.76 -0.31
N MET A 58 -2.11 -8.79 -0.05
CA MET A 58 -1.11 -8.93 -1.10
C MET A 58 -1.35 -10.17 -2.01
N PRO A 59 -1.69 -11.37 -1.50
CA PRO A 59 -2.04 -12.52 -2.35
C PRO A 59 -3.26 -12.27 -3.25
N GLU A 60 -4.26 -11.53 -2.77
CA GLU A 60 -5.44 -11.19 -3.57
C GLU A 60 -5.10 -10.22 -4.69
N ILE A 61 -4.25 -9.22 -4.44
CA ILE A 61 -3.77 -8.31 -5.49
C ILE A 61 -2.96 -9.07 -6.54
N LYS A 62 -2.02 -9.92 -6.10
CA LYS A 62 -1.24 -10.77 -7.01
C LYS A 62 -2.14 -11.64 -7.89
N LYS A 63 -3.13 -12.29 -7.28
CA LYS A 63 -4.10 -13.11 -8.02
C LYS A 63 -4.83 -12.31 -9.10
N ARG A 64 -5.33 -11.12 -8.77
CA ARG A 64 -6.03 -10.26 -9.73
C ARG A 64 -5.13 -9.78 -10.87
N LEU A 65 -3.90 -9.36 -10.56
CA LEU A 65 -2.92 -8.96 -11.57
C LEU A 65 -2.56 -10.13 -12.49
N LYS A 66 -2.42 -11.33 -11.93
CA LYS A 66 -2.20 -12.55 -12.71
C LYS A 66 -3.37 -12.87 -13.64
N GLU A 67 -4.61 -12.78 -13.17
CA GLU A 67 -5.79 -13.00 -14.02
C GLU A 67 -5.86 -12.01 -15.20
N GLU A 68 -5.52 -10.73 -14.97
CA GLU A 68 -5.44 -9.73 -16.03
C GLU A 68 -4.33 -10.08 -17.04
N LYS A 69 -3.16 -10.50 -16.55
CA LYS A 69 -2.02 -10.94 -17.37
C LYS A 69 -2.36 -12.16 -18.22
N ASP A 70 -2.92 -13.21 -17.60
CA ASP A 70 -3.32 -14.45 -18.27
C ASP A 70 -4.40 -14.21 -19.33
N SER A 71 -5.19 -13.14 -19.18
CA SER A 71 -6.16 -12.69 -20.19
C SER A 71 -5.53 -11.91 -21.36
N GLY A 72 -4.21 -11.75 -21.38
CA GLY A 72 -3.45 -11.03 -22.41
C GLY A 72 -3.54 -9.51 -22.29
N ARG A 73 -4.02 -8.98 -21.16
CA ARG A 73 -4.07 -7.54 -20.95
C ARG A 73 -2.71 -7.03 -20.49
N LYS A 74 -2.35 -5.87 -21.01
CA LYS A 74 -1.13 -5.17 -20.62
C LYS A 74 -1.39 -4.22 -19.47
N PHE A 75 -0.32 -3.89 -18.77
CA PHE A 75 -0.32 -2.92 -17.68
C PHE A 75 0.38 -1.64 -18.11
N SER A 76 0.10 -0.56 -17.40
CA SER A 76 0.90 0.66 -17.46
C SER A 76 1.42 0.99 -16.09
N LEU A 77 2.56 1.67 -16.06
CA LEU A 77 3.26 2.05 -14.84
C LEU A 77 3.22 3.54 -14.65
N SER A 78 3.02 3.99 -13.41
CA SER A 78 3.29 5.38 -13.04
C SER A 78 4.16 5.47 -11.80
N LEU A 79 5.09 6.42 -11.83
CA LEU A 79 6.01 6.73 -10.75
C LEU A 79 5.69 8.13 -10.24
N ASP A 80 5.27 8.25 -8.98
CA ASP A 80 5.03 9.54 -8.36
C ASP A 80 6.11 9.82 -7.31
N GLU A 81 6.99 10.77 -7.60
CA GLU A 81 8.03 11.21 -6.68
C GLU A 81 7.61 12.49 -5.96
N TRP A 82 7.65 12.47 -4.62
CA TRP A 82 7.41 13.68 -3.84
C TRP A 82 8.41 13.87 -2.71
N THR A 83 8.63 15.14 -2.36
CA THR A 83 9.37 15.55 -1.17
C THR A 83 8.39 16.09 -0.13
N SER A 84 8.36 15.44 1.03
CA SER A 84 7.57 15.92 2.17
C SER A 84 8.20 17.14 2.86
N CYS A 85 7.42 17.85 3.68
CA CYS A 85 7.88 19.02 4.45
C CYS A 85 9.10 18.75 5.35
N GLY A 86 9.40 17.49 5.66
CA GLY A 86 10.58 17.08 6.42
C GLY A 86 11.80 16.75 5.56
N SER A 87 11.84 17.20 4.30
CA SER A 87 12.88 16.86 3.31
C SER A 87 13.06 15.35 3.08
N LYS A 88 12.00 14.56 3.34
CA LYS A 88 12.00 13.13 3.03
C LYS A 88 11.40 12.93 1.65
N ARG A 89 12.13 12.26 0.78
CA ARG A 89 11.71 11.88 -0.57
C ARG A 89 11.06 10.51 -0.56
N TYR A 90 10.01 10.37 -1.35
CA TYR A 90 9.27 9.13 -1.51
C TYR A 90 8.94 8.92 -2.98
N LEU A 91 8.90 7.65 -3.37
CA LEU A 91 8.50 7.18 -4.68
C LEU A 91 7.31 6.24 -4.50
N CYS A 92 6.16 6.60 -5.06
CA CYS A 92 5.02 5.71 -5.16
C CYS A 92 5.04 5.03 -6.53
N LEU A 93 4.87 3.71 -6.51
CA LEU A 93 4.75 2.88 -7.70
C LEU A 93 3.30 2.42 -7.81
N ASN A 94 2.66 2.76 -8.92
CA ASN A 94 1.31 2.29 -9.24
C ASN A 94 1.32 1.45 -10.51
N VAL A 95 0.59 0.34 -10.45
CA VAL A 95 0.26 -0.50 -11.61
C VAL A 95 -1.16 -0.17 -12.04
N HIS A 96 -1.31 0.26 -13.28
CA HIS A 96 -2.58 0.57 -13.90
C HIS A 96 -3.05 -0.61 -14.74
N THR A 97 -4.27 -1.06 -14.49
CA THR A 97 -5.02 -1.94 -15.37
C THR A 97 -6.14 -1.14 -16.04
N ALA A 98 -6.79 -1.72 -17.04
CA ALA A 98 -7.94 -1.08 -17.70
C ALA A 98 -9.07 -0.67 -16.73
N ASN A 99 -9.19 -1.36 -15.58
CA ASN A 99 -10.31 -1.20 -14.67
C ASN A 99 -9.91 -0.56 -13.33
N LYS A 100 -8.63 -0.64 -12.95
CA LYS A 100 -8.21 -0.28 -11.58
C LYS A 100 -6.73 0.09 -11.50
N VAL A 101 -6.41 0.94 -10.55
CA VAL A 101 -5.04 1.28 -10.16
C VAL A 101 -4.70 0.57 -8.85
N TYR A 102 -3.52 -0.07 -8.82
CA TYR A 102 -2.97 -0.74 -7.65
C TYR A 102 -1.71 -0.02 -7.20
N ALA A 103 -1.72 0.56 -6.00
CA ALA A 103 -0.51 1.06 -5.36
C ALA A 103 0.30 -0.14 -4.86
N VAL A 104 1.39 -0.46 -5.57
CA VAL A 104 2.21 -1.65 -5.32
C VAL A 104 3.43 -1.35 -4.44
N GLY A 105 3.73 -0.07 -4.21
CA GLY A 105 4.78 0.30 -3.26
C GLY A 105 4.87 1.79 -2.99
N MET A 106 5.24 2.11 -1.75
CA MET A 106 5.70 3.43 -1.36
C MET A 106 7.12 3.29 -0.79
N ILE A 107 8.12 3.68 -1.58
CA ILE A 107 9.54 3.57 -1.23
C ILE A 107 10.01 4.90 -0.68
N ARG A 108 10.71 4.86 0.46
CA ARG A 108 11.44 6.04 0.96
C ARG A 108 12.80 6.11 0.29
N ILE A 109 13.08 7.21 -0.40
CA ILE A 109 14.39 7.49 -0.97
C ILE A 109 15.25 8.19 0.08
N ASN A 110 16.44 7.65 0.36
CA ASN A 110 17.41 8.25 1.26
C ASN A 110 18.55 8.87 0.44
N GLY A 111 18.76 10.18 0.59
CA GLY A 111 19.80 10.90 -0.15
C GLY A 111 19.46 11.07 -1.63
N SER A 112 20.49 11.10 -2.46
CA SER A 112 20.38 11.10 -3.92
C SER A 112 20.28 9.67 -4.41
N VAL A 113 19.41 9.45 -5.40
CA VAL A 113 19.21 8.15 -6.04
C VAL A 113 19.47 8.34 -7.54
N MET A 114 20.21 7.42 -8.14
CA MET A 114 20.43 7.40 -9.58
C MET A 114 19.24 6.74 -10.28
N VAL A 115 19.08 7.02 -11.58
CA VAL A 115 18.04 6.36 -12.40
C VAL A 115 18.18 4.84 -12.38
N SER A 116 19.42 4.32 -12.38
CA SER A 116 19.69 2.88 -12.25
C SER A 116 19.11 2.28 -10.97
N ASP A 117 19.18 3.01 -9.86
CA ASP A 117 18.68 2.56 -8.57
C ASP A 117 17.14 2.52 -8.58
N ILE A 118 16.50 3.50 -9.24
CA ILE A 118 15.04 3.52 -9.42
C ILE A 118 14.60 2.32 -10.25
N ILE A 119 15.28 2.04 -11.37
CA ILE A 119 14.98 0.87 -12.21
C ILE A 119 15.09 -0.41 -11.40
N GLN A 120 16.15 -0.56 -10.60
CA GLN A 120 16.34 -1.73 -9.75
C GLN A 120 15.19 -1.88 -8.73
N ILE A 121 14.77 -0.79 -8.08
CA ILE A 121 13.62 -0.78 -7.18
C ILE A 121 12.32 -1.20 -7.89
N ILE A 122 12.10 -0.73 -9.12
CA ILE A 122 10.93 -1.10 -9.91
C ILE A 122 10.95 -2.60 -10.21
N LEU A 123 12.08 -3.14 -10.68
CA LEU A 123 12.23 -4.56 -11.00
C LEU A 123 11.99 -5.46 -9.78
N GLU A 124 12.57 -5.11 -8.62
CA GLU A 124 12.36 -5.86 -7.37
C GLU A 124 10.91 -5.85 -6.92
N LYS A 125 10.22 -4.70 -7.08
CA LYS A 125 8.79 -4.62 -6.79
C LYS A 125 7.97 -5.43 -7.78
N PHE A 126 8.30 -5.42 -9.05
CA PHE A 126 7.60 -6.19 -10.08
C PHE A 126 7.71 -7.69 -9.85
N GLU A 127 8.92 -8.17 -9.54
CA GLU A 127 9.15 -9.57 -9.19
C GLU A 127 8.31 -9.97 -7.97
N LEU A 128 8.21 -9.10 -6.95
CA LEU A 128 7.34 -9.36 -5.80
C LEU A 128 5.88 -9.58 -6.20
N PHE A 129 5.38 -8.92 -7.25
CA PHE A 129 4.01 -9.08 -7.76
C PHE A 129 3.87 -10.11 -8.89
N GLU A 130 4.93 -10.88 -9.19
CA GLU A 130 4.96 -11.87 -10.28
C GLU A 130 4.72 -11.24 -11.68
N LEU A 131 5.12 -9.97 -11.83
CA LEU A 131 5.05 -9.20 -13.07
C LEU A 131 6.42 -9.15 -13.74
N ASP A 132 6.43 -9.13 -15.07
CA ASP A 132 7.64 -8.94 -15.88
C ASP A 132 7.54 -7.64 -16.69
N MET A 133 8.48 -6.73 -16.44
CA MET A 133 8.47 -5.40 -17.04
C MET A 133 8.69 -5.44 -18.56
N LYS A 134 9.28 -6.50 -19.12
CA LYS A 134 9.57 -6.60 -20.56
C LYS A 134 8.42 -7.19 -21.34
N SER A 135 7.69 -8.15 -20.77
CA SER A 135 6.56 -8.81 -21.43
C SER A 135 5.21 -8.17 -21.13
N ASP A 136 5.06 -7.57 -19.94
CA ASP A 136 3.74 -7.19 -19.42
C ASP A 136 3.47 -5.68 -19.48
N ASP A 137 4.51 -4.87 -19.68
CA ASP A 137 4.38 -3.42 -19.79
C ASP A 137 3.93 -3.01 -21.20
N HIS A 138 2.92 -2.15 -21.27
CA HIS A 138 2.53 -1.51 -22.51
C HIS A 138 3.31 -0.22 -22.75
N ASP A 139 3.53 0.57 -21.69
CA ASP A 139 4.13 1.91 -21.70
C ASP A 139 4.37 2.40 -20.25
N MET A 140 5.55 2.98 -20.00
CA MET A 140 5.85 3.70 -18.76
C MET A 140 5.32 5.14 -18.85
N ILE A 141 4.33 5.47 -18.02
CA ILE A 141 3.75 6.82 -17.93
C ILE A 141 4.48 7.57 -16.83
N CYS A 142 5.38 8.47 -17.25
CA CYS A 142 6.10 9.39 -16.35
C CYS A 142 5.16 10.48 -15.80
#